data_AF-A0ABD6EZJ1-F1
#
_entry.id   AF-A0ABD6EZJ1-F1
#
_cell.length_a   1.000
_cell.length_b   1.000
_cell.length_c   1.000
_cell.angle_alpha   90.00
_cell.angle_beta   90.00
_cell.angle_gamma   90.00
#
_symmetry.space_group_name_H-M   'P 1'
#
loop_
_entity.id
_entity.type
_entity.pdbx_description
1 polymer ?
#
loop_
_entity_poly.entity_id
_entity_poly.type
_entity_poly.pdbx_seq_one_letter_code
_entity_poly.pdbx_strand_id
1 'polypeptide(L)'
;MPQIIFDPLGGLNSFVRQMPMPTLNSYIMLSFLVTISSAYYVHNLFAVNVQLNELIEEEIRNESWGRFKEIGETFAASLPFRQLFYIMNHPTLIWVLVNTICAMLAVFGKLAVYLTFGELGIQVLC
;
A
#
# COMPACT_ATOMS: atom_id res chain seq x y z
N MET A 1 17.75 -41.40 -23.05
CA MET A 1 17.52 -40.57 -21.84
C MET A 1 16.54 -39.47 -22.23
N PRO A 2 15.40 -39.29 -21.54
CA PRO A 2 14.45 -38.24 -21.89
C PRO A 2 15.06 -36.87 -21.57
N GLN A 3 14.98 -35.95 -22.53
CA GLN A 3 15.46 -34.57 -22.36
C GLN A 3 14.47 -33.80 -21.49
N ILE A 4 14.89 -33.42 -20.29
CA ILE A 4 14.14 -32.53 -19.41
C ILE A 4 14.24 -31.13 -20.01
N ILE A 5 13.23 -30.74 -20.78
CA ILE A 5 13.04 -29.36 -21.21
C ILE A 5 12.57 -28.59 -19.97
N PHE A 6 13.49 -27.85 -19.36
CA PHE A 6 13.13 -26.86 -18.34
C PHE A 6 12.38 -25.74 -19.04
N ASP A 7 11.05 -25.79 -18.98
CA ASP A 7 10.19 -24.70 -19.40
C ASP A 7 9.96 -23.79 -18.17
N PRO A 8 10.73 -22.72 -18.00
CA PRO A 8 10.73 -21.92 -16.76
C PRO A 8 9.36 -21.28 -16.49
N LEU A 9 8.57 -21.03 -17.54
CA LEU A 9 7.21 -20.50 -17.45
C LEU A 9 6.20 -21.57 -17.01
N GLY A 10 6.38 -22.82 -17.47
CA GLY A 10 5.57 -23.96 -17.03
C GLY A 10 5.79 -24.33 -15.56
N GLY A 11 7.06 -24.27 -15.12
CA GLY A 11 7.43 -24.42 -13.72
C GLY A 11 6.81 -23.34 -12.82
N LEU A 12 6.87 -22.08 -13.24
CA LEU A 12 6.26 -20.96 -12.51
C LEU A 12 4.74 -21.12 -12.39
N ASN A 13 4.07 -21.53 -13.46
CA ASN A 13 2.62 -21.75 -13.46
C ASN A 13 2.21 -22.92 -12.54
N SER A 14 3.02 -23.99 -12.50
CA SER A 14 2.80 -25.11 -11.56
C SER A 14 3.01 -24.68 -10.10
N PHE A 15 3.96 -23.80 -9.84
CA PHE A 15 4.25 -23.28 -8.51
C PHE A 15 3.17 -22.30 -8.02
N VAL A 16 2.70 -21.39 -8.89
CA VAL A 16 1.58 -20.48 -8.61
C VAL A 16 0.29 -21.25 -8.29
N ARG A 17 0.05 -22.39 -8.97
CA ARG A 17 -1.11 -23.26 -8.67
C ARG A 17 -0.97 -24.03 -7.36
N GLN A 18 0.25 -24.26 -6.89
CA GLN A 18 0.52 -24.94 -5.62
C GLN A 18 0.66 -23.99 -4.44
N MET A 19 0.75 -22.68 -4.67
CA MET A 19 0.63 -21.71 -3.59
C MET A 19 -0.79 -21.77 -3.04
N PRO A 20 -0.98 -22.06 -1.74
CA PRO A 20 -2.30 -21.91 -1.14
C PRO A 20 -2.75 -20.47 -1.40
N MET A 21 -3.94 -20.30 -1.98
CA MET A 21 -4.55 -18.98 -2.18
C MET A 21 -4.40 -18.19 -0.89
N PRO A 22 -3.75 -17.01 -0.90
CA PRO A 22 -3.53 -16.25 0.31
C PRO A 22 -4.89 -15.97 0.94
N THR A 23 -5.11 -16.50 2.14
CA THR A 23 -6.33 -16.23 2.89
C THR A 23 -6.47 -14.72 3.07
N LEU A 24 -7.69 -14.20 3.25
CA LEU A 24 -7.91 -12.77 3.48
C LEU A 24 -7.02 -12.22 4.61
N ASN A 25 -6.79 -13.02 5.66
CA ASN A 25 -5.90 -12.67 6.77
C ASN A 25 -4.42 -12.58 6.34
N SER A 26 -3.95 -13.50 5.50
CA SER A 26 -2.59 -13.47 4.96
C SER A 26 -2.39 -12.27 4.03
N TYR A 27 -3.38 -11.94 3.19
CA TYR A 27 -3.36 -10.73 2.36
C TYR A 27 -3.31 -9.45 3.22
N ILE A 28 -4.12 -9.35 4.27
CA ILE A 28 -4.12 -8.21 5.18
C ILE A 28 -2.75 -8.08 5.86
N MET A 29 -2.19 -9.18 6.39
CA MET A 29 -0.88 -9.16 7.05
C MET A 29 0.24 -8.73 6.11
N LEU A 30 0.32 -9.30 4.91
CA LEU A 30 1.33 -8.94 3.92
C LEU A 30 1.17 -7.47 3.49
N SER A 31 -0.05 -7.02 3.29
CA SER A 31 -0.34 -5.61 3.00
C SER A 31 0.20 -4.68 4.09
N PHE A 32 -0.05 -4.99 5.37
CA PHE A 32 0.50 -4.20 6.47
C PHE A 32 2.04 -4.21 6.49
N LEU A 33 2.68 -5.36 6.27
CA LEU A 33 4.14 -5.44 6.21
C LEU A 33 4.72 -4.56 5.10
N VAL A 34 4.12 -4.61 3.91
CA VAL A 34 4.53 -3.79 2.76
C VAL A 34 4.29 -2.31 3.04
N THR A 35 3.15 -1.95 3.63
CA THR A 35 2.86 -0.56 4.01
C THR A 35 3.87 -0.03 5.04
N ILE A 36 4.19 -0.80 6.09
CA ILE A 36 5.13 -0.38 7.14
C ILE A 36 6.54 -0.20 6.56
N SER A 37 7.01 -1.17 5.78
CA SER A 37 8.34 -1.10 5.18
C SER A 37 8.46 0.02 4.15
N SER A 38 7.40 0.26 3.37
CA SER A 38 7.33 1.41 2.45
C SER A 38 7.31 2.75 3.19
N ALA A 39 6.54 2.87 4.28
CA ALA A 39 6.50 4.08 5.09
C ALA A 39 7.85 4.37 5.74
N TYR A 40 8.52 3.34 6.27
CA TYR A 40 9.86 3.44 6.82
C TYR A 40 10.88 3.87 5.75
N TYR A 41 10.80 3.29 4.55
CA TYR A 41 11.64 3.67 3.42
C TYR A 41 11.47 5.15 3.05
N VAL A 42 10.23 5.63 2.89
CA VAL A 42 9.96 7.04 2.56
C VAL A 42 10.42 7.96 3.68
N HIS A 43 10.16 7.59 4.94
CA HIS A 43 10.60 8.39 6.09
C HIS A 43 12.13 8.53 6.12
N ASN A 44 12.85 7.43 5.92
CA ASN A 44 14.31 7.44 5.87
C ASN A 44 14.83 8.21 4.66
N LEU A 45 14.16 8.10 3.50
CA LEU A 45 14.53 8.83 2.29
C LEU A 45 14.49 10.34 2.49
N PHE A 46 13.45 10.85 3.16
CA PHE A 46 13.32 12.27 3.50
C PHE A 46 14.28 12.71 4.61
N ALA A 47 14.62 11.82 5.55
CA ALA A 47 15.58 12.11 6.60
C ALA A 47 17.02 12.24 6.06
N VAL A 48 17.37 11.44 5.06
CA VAL A 48 18.70 11.44 4.43
C VAL A 48 18.85 12.51 3.36
N ASN A 49 17.81 12.75 2.55
CA ASN A 49 17.89 13.66 1.41
C ASN A 49 17.14 14.97 1.68
N VAL A 50 17.83 15.93 2.30
CA VAL A 50 17.30 17.29 2.52
C VAL A 50 16.91 17.96 1.21
N GLN A 51 17.70 17.76 0.14
CA GLN A 51 17.43 18.30 -1.19
C GLN A 51 16.12 17.78 -1.79
N LEU A 52 15.77 16.51 -1.53
CA LEU A 52 14.50 15.94 -2.00
C LEU A 52 13.31 16.66 -1.35
N ASN A 53 13.45 17.00 -0.07
CA ASN A 53 12.42 17.70 0.68
C ASN A 53 12.19 19.12 0.16
N GLU A 54 13.25 19.82 -0.22
CA GLU A 54 13.18 21.15 -0.85
C GLU A 54 12.52 21.07 -2.24
N LEU A 55 12.94 20.13 -3.09
CA LEU A 55 12.35 19.95 -4.42
C LEU A 55 10.85 19.68 -4.38
N ILE A 56 10.40 18.84 -3.44
CA ILE A 56 8.98 18.51 -3.29
C ILE A 56 8.18 19.70 -2.77
N GLU A 57 8.77 20.50 -1.88
CA GLU A 57 8.16 21.76 -1.42
C GLU A 57 7.96 22.75 -2.57
N GLU A 58 8.94 22.86 -3.47
CA GLU A 58 8.83 23.71 -4.65
C GLU A 58 7.80 23.19 -5.66
N GLU A 59 7.75 21.87 -5.88
CA GLU A 59 6.79 21.24 -6.77
C GLU A 59 5.35 21.47 -6.30
N ILE A 60 5.06 21.25 -5.01
CA ILE A 60 3.74 21.50 -4.42
C ILE A 60 3.36 22.98 -4.57
N ARG A 61 4.31 23.90 -4.34
CA ARG A 61 4.09 25.33 -4.49
C ARG A 61 3.79 25.72 -5.95
N ASN A 62 4.45 25.08 -6.91
CA ASN A 62 4.27 25.32 -8.34
C ASN A 62 2.94 24.76 -8.88
N GLU A 63 2.52 23.58 -8.42
CA GLU A 63 1.23 22.97 -8.78
C GLU A 63 0.04 23.65 -8.10
N SER A 64 0.24 24.34 -6.96
CA SER A 64 -0.85 25.03 -6.27
C SER A 64 -1.32 26.29 -7.02
N TRP A 65 -2.41 26.19 -7.78
CA TRP A 65 -2.92 27.31 -8.59
C TRP A 65 -3.95 28.18 -7.86
N GLY A 66 -3.78 29.50 -7.96
CA GLY A 66 -4.78 30.51 -7.62
C GLY A 66 -5.23 30.49 -6.15
N ARG A 67 -6.50 30.16 -5.90
CA ARG A 67 -7.14 30.16 -4.56
C ARG A 67 -6.58 29.10 -3.61
N PHE A 68 -5.94 28.06 -4.14
CA PHE A 68 -5.34 27.01 -3.33
C PHE A 68 -3.88 27.29 -2.99
N LYS A 69 -3.32 28.44 -3.37
CA LYS A 69 -1.91 28.75 -3.08
C LYS A 69 -1.61 28.85 -1.59
N GLU A 70 -2.45 29.53 -0.82
CA GLU A 70 -2.27 29.69 0.64
C GLU A 70 -2.44 28.34 1.39
N ILE A 71 -3.36 27.52 0.90
CA ILE A 71 -3.59 26.14 1.35
C ILE A 71 -2.41 25.24 0.95
N GLY A 72 -1.89 25.42 -0.27
CA GLY A 72 -0.73 24.73 -0.82
C GLY A 72 0.54 25.07 -0.07
N GLU A 73 0.72 26.31 0.38
CA GLU A 73 1.84 26.74 1.23
C GLU A 73 1.75 26.12 2.64
N THR A 74 0.56 26.06 3.23
CA THR A 74 0.36 25.38 4.53
C THR A 74 0.56 23.86 4.42
N PHE A 75 0.13 23.24 3.33
CA PHE A 75 0.38 21.84 3.06
C PHE A 75 1.85 21.56 2.74
N ALA A 76 2.48 22.43 1.96
CA ALA A 76 3.91 22.39 1.70
C ALA A 76 4.68 22.55 3.00
N ALA A 77 4.26 23.35 3.99
CA ALA A 77 4.95 23.42 5.28
C ALA A 77 4.90 22.11 6.08
N SER A 78 3.93 21.23 5.82
CA SER A 78 3.74 20.00 6.58
C SER A 78 4.52 18.81 5.99
N LEU A 79 5.46 18.28 6.79
CA LEU A 79 6.24 17.08 6.45
C LEU A 79 5.38 15.86 6.04
N PRO A 80 4.30 15.48 6.76
CA PRO A 80 3.51 14.30 6.39
C PRO A 80 2.80 14.49 5.05
N PHE A 81 2.42 15.72 4.68
CA PHE A 81 1.79 15.99 3.39
C PHE A 81 2.81 15.91 2.25
N ARG A 82 4.04 16.42 2.44
CA ARG A 82 5.12 16.24 1.45
C ARG A 82 5.39 14.76 1.17
N GLN A 83 5.42 13.95 2.23
CA GLN A 83 5.57 12.50 2.11
C GLN A 83 4.40 11.84 1.39
N LEU A 84 3.17 12.25 1.69
CA LEU A 84 1.97 11.77 1.00
C LEU A 84 1.99 12.13 -0.49
N PHE A 85 2.29 13.40 -0.81
CA PHE A 85 2.39 13.90 -2.18
C PHE A 85 3.46 13.15 -2.97
N TYR A 86 4.61 12.90 -2.35
CA TYR A 86 5.67 12.07 -2.92
C TYR A 86 5.21 10.64 -3.22
N ILE A 87 4.53 9.99 -2.26
CA ILE A 87 3.99 8.63 -2.42
C ILE A 87 2.98 8.58 -3.57
N MET A 88 2.12 9.60 -3.69
CA MET A 88 1.12 9.66 -4.75
C MET A 88 1.72 9.87 -6.14
N ASN A 89 2.75 10.70 -6.26
CA ASN A 89 3.38 11.00 -7.54
C ASN A 89 4.39 9.94 -7.99
N HIS A 90 4.88 9.09 -7.08
CA HIS A 90 5.77 8.00 -7.45
C HIS A 90 5.03 6.80 -8.05
N PRO A 91 5.45 6.30 -9.24
CA PRO A 91 4.71 5.29 -9.99
C PRO A 91 4.61 3.93 -9.29
N THR A 92 5.51 3.62 -8.35
CA THR A 92 5.49 2.38 -7.57
C THR A 92 4.81 2.54 -6.22
N LEU A 93 5.00 3.68 -5.55
CA LEU A 93 4.47 3.96 -4.22
C LEU A 93 2.95 4.18 -4.24
N ILE A 94 2.40 4.69 -5.34
CA ILE A 94 0.95 4.84 -5.51
C ILE A 94 0.23 3.50 -5.41
N TRP A 95 0.80 2.41 -5.95
CA TRP A 95 0.20 1.07 -5.85
C TRP A 95 0.23 0.52 -4.42
N VAL A 96 1.27 0.85 -3.66
CA VAL A 96 1.34 0.52 -2.23
C VAL A 96 0.25 1.27 -1.47
N LEU A 97 0.02 2.55 -1.77
CA LEU A 97 -1.06 3.34 -1.17
C LEU A 97 -2.43 2.72 -1.47
N VAL A 98 -2.72 2.37 -2.73
CA VAL A 98 -3.96 1.71 -3.13
C VAL A 98 -4.13 0.38 -2.38
N ASN A 99 -3.08 -0.45 -2.34
CA ASN A 99 -3.11 -1.71 -1.59
C ASN A 99 -3.42 -1.49 -0.09
N THR A 100 -2.87 -0.43 0.50
CA THR A 100 -3.12 -0.07 1.89
C THR A 100 -4.59 0.28 2.12
N ILE A 101 -5.21 1.06 1.22
CA ILE A 101 -6.63 1.40 1.27
C ILE A 101 -7.49 0.13 1.14
N CYS A 102 -7.17 -0.75 0.19
CA CYS A 102 -7.86 -2.03 0.01
C CYS A 102 -7.78 -2.92 1.26
N ALA A 103 -6.60 -3.01 1.89
CA ALA A 103 -6.41 -3.77 3.12
C ALA A 103 -7.21 -3.17 4.28
N MET A 104 -7.25 -1.84 4.41
CA MET A 104 -8.08 -1.16 5.42
C MET A 104 -9.57 -1.43 5.21
N LEU A 105 -10.05 -1.36 3.97
CA LEU A 105 -11.43 -1.71 3.62
C LEU A 105 -11.75 -3.17 3.95
N ALA A 106 -10.82 -4.10 3.70
CA ALA A 106 -10.98 -5.50 4.06
C ALA A 106 -11.10 -5.69 5.58
N VAL A 107 -10.29 -4.98 6.37
CA VAL A 107 -10.38 -4.97 7.85
C VAL A 107 -11.73 -4.40 8.31
N PHE A 108 -12.16 -3.27 7.75
CA PHE A 108 -13.45 -2.67 8.07
C PHE A 108 -14.63 -3.57 7.68
N GLY A 109 -14.57 -4.21 6.52
CA GLY A 109 -15.58 -5.18 6.11
C GLY A 109 -15.65 -6.36 7.07
N LYS A 110 -14.50 -6.89 7.50
CA LYS A 110 -14.43 -7.97 8.49
C LYS A 110 -14.98 -7.55 9.85
N LEU A 111 -14.67 -6.33 10.28
CA LEU A 111 -15.19 -5.75 11.51
C LEU A 111 -16.71 -5.53 11.44
N ALA A 112 -17.21 -4.99 10.33
CA ALA A 112 -18.64 -4.77 10.11
C ALA A 112 -19.41 -6.09 10.16
N VAL A 113 -18.93 -7.13 9.49
CA VAL A 113 -19.54 -8.47 9.51
C VAL A 113 -19.55 -9.05 10.93
N TYR A 114 -18.45 -8.90 11.66
CA TYR A 114 -18.36 -9.33 13.06
C TYR A 114 -19.35 -8.58 13.96
N LEU A 115 -19.51 -7.27 13.77
CA LEU A 115 -20.47 -6.48 14.55
C LEU A 115 -21.93 -6.79 14.19
N THR A 116 -22.24 -7.10 12.93
CA THR A 116 -23.63 -7.35 12.49
C THR A 116 -24.09 -8.77 12.76
N PHE A 117 -23.22 -9.77 12.61
CA PHE A 117 -23.58 -11.19 12.69
C PHE A 117 -22.91 -11.93 13.85
N GLY A 118 -21.98 -11.30 14.59
CA GLY A 118 -21.18 -11.97 15.62
C GLY A 118 -20.23 -13.00 15.00
N GLU A 119 -20.00 -14.11 15.71
CA GLU A 119 -19.32 -15.26 15.14
C GLU A 119 -20.28 -16.07 14.26
N LEU A 120 -20.16 -15.93 12.93
CA LEU A 120 -20.85 -16.77 11.94
C LEU A 120 -20.47 -18.27 12.03
N GLY A 121 -19.57 -18.65 12.94
CA GLY A 121 -19.13 -20.03 13.19
C GLY A 121 -19.96 -20.80 14.21
N ILE A 122 -20.90 -20.17 14.94
CA ILE A 122 -21.81 -20.90 15.85
C ILE A 122 -23.03 -21.38 15.04
N GLN A 123 -22.77 -22.22 14.05
CA GLN A 123 -23.73 -23.26 13.68
C GLN A 123 -23.57 -24.40 14.70
N VAL A 124 -24.19 -24.25 15.87
CA VAL A 124 -24.60 -25.38 16.70
C VAL A 124 -26.12 -25.43 16.51
N LEU A 125 -26.57 -26.21 15.52
CA LEU A 125 -27.04 -27.59 15.68
C LEU A 125 -28.33 -27.61 16.51
N CYS A 126 -29.40 -28.12 15.89
CA CYS A 126 -30.69 -28.42 16.50
C CYS A 126 -30.60 -29.03 17.91
#